data_AF-A0A9X4QLB3-F1
#
_entry.id   AF-A0A9X4QLB3-F1
#
_cell.length_a   1.000
_cell.length_b   1.000
_cell.length_c   1.000
_cell.angle_alpha   90.00
_cell.angle_beta   90.00
_cell.angle_gamma   90.00
#
_symmetry.space_group_name_H-M   'P 1'
#
loop_
_entity.id
_entity.type
_entity.pdbx_description
1 polymer ?
#
loop_
_entity_poly.entity_id
_entity_poly.type
_entity_poly.pdbx_seq_one_letter_code
_entity_poly.pdbx_strand_id
1 'polypeptide(L)'
;MDHEKKIEMLQFMLEEKIQEKNVLRNQMENLQGELKQVDMAITTFQGELEKLSGNKLEIQQPIIKGSEIGEAAIEALERLGGSAHYSEVKQEIEKMYTISGLNDKSRSDSVWTYLNKRDDVTKLGRGAFKLNTTASAAEKKDVCRKYGLAPVEDTHWDMGVLHQAHENLSPEDLKKFLDEMSRLSGKDWIDYYRKILTGAKKDTENINF
;
A
#
# COMPACT_ATOMS: atom_id res chain seq x y z
N MET A 1 -35.93 -19.85 -24.17
CA MET A 1 -34.87 -19.20 -24.96
C MET A 1 -34.01 -20.31 -25.51
N ASP A 2 -33.93 -20.41 -26.84
CA ASP A 2 -33.18 -21.47 -27.52
C ASP A 2 -31.68 -21.39 -27.17
N HIS A 3 -31.00 -22.54 -27.10
CA HIS A 3 -29.58 -22.61 -26.78
C HIS A 3 -28.72 -21.85 -27.79
N GLU A 4 -29.15 -21.87 -29.05
CA GLU A 4 -28.52 -21.16 -30.16
C GLU A 4 -28.51 -19.63 -29.92
N LYS A 5 -29.64 -19.07 -29.47
CA LYS A 5 -29.75 -17.64 -29.12
C LYS A 5 -28.86 -17.24 -27.94
N LYS A 6 -28.61 -18.14 -26.98
CA LYS A 6 -27.68 -17.88 -25.87
C LYS A 6 -26.23 -17.87 -26.35
N ILE A 7 -25.88 -18.75 -27.29
CA ILE A 7 -24.54 -18.82 -27.87
C ILE A 7 -24.26 -17.53 -28.66
N GLU A 8 -25.20 -17.09 -29.50
CA GLU A 8 -25.07 -15.83 -30.25
C GLU A 8 -24.91 -14.62 -29.31
N MET A 9 -25.71 -14.55 -28.25
CA MET A 9 -25.61 -13.47 -27.26
C MET A 9 -24.25 -13.44 -26.55
N LEU A 10 -23.73 -14.62 -26.17
CA LEU A 10 -22.42 -14.72 -25.52
C LEU A 10 -21.27 -14.38 -26.48
N GLN A 11 -21.38 -14.76 -27.75
CA GLN A 11 -20.40 -14.38 -28.78
C GLN A 11 -20.36 -12.86 -28.96
N PHE A 12 -21.53 -12.22 -29.05
CA PHE A 12 -21.64 -10.77 -29.14
C PHE A 12 -21.00 -10.06 -27.92
N MET A 13 -21.34 -10.51 -26.70
CA MET A 13 -20.76 -9.93 -25.48
C MET A 13 -19.24 -10.13 -25.40
N LEU A 14 -18.74 -11.28 -25.87
CA LEU A 14 -17.30 -11.56 -25.91
C LEU A 14 -16.59 -10.62 -26.89
N GLU A 15 -17.15 -10.40 -28.08
CA GLU A 15 -16.62 -9.46 -29.06
C GLU A 15 -16.57 -8.03 -28.50
N GLU A 16 -17.63 -7.59 -27.83
CA GLU A 16 -17.68 -6.28 -27.17
C GLU A 16 -16.57 -6.14 -26.12
N LYS A 17 -16.35 -7.16 -25.28
CA LYS A 17 -15.27 -7.16 -24.28
C LYS A 17 -13.88 -7.22 -24.89
N ILE A 18 -13.70 -7.90 -26.03
CA ILE A 18 -12.43 -7.88 -26.76
C ILE A 18 -12.15 -6.48 -27.31
N GLN A 19 -13.16 -5.81 -27.86
CA GLN A 19 -13.03 -4.43 -28.33
C GLN A 19 -12.68 -3.47 -27.19
N GLU A 20 -13.40 -3.53 -26.07
CA GLU A 20 -13.14 -2.72 -24.88
C GLU A 20 -11.70 -2.91 -24.39
N LYS A 21 -11.23 -4.17 -24.29
CA LYS A 21 -9.85 -4.48 -23.93
C LYS A 21 -8.83 -3.85 -24.88
N ASN A 22 -9.08 -3.89 -26.19
CA ASN A 22 -8.15 -3.33 -27.17
C ASN A 22 -8.10 -1.79 -27.08
N VAL A 23 -9.24 -1.14 -26.82
CA VAL A 23 -9.28 0.32 -26.58
C VAL A 23 -8.46 0.70 -25.35
N LEU A 24 -8.67 0.01 -24.22
CA LEU A 24 -7.92 0.26 -22.98
C LEU A 24 -6.42 0.04 -23.18
N ARG A 25 -6.04 -1.00 -23.92
CA ARG A 25 -4.64 -1.27 -24.25
C ARG A 25 -4.01 -0.11 -25.04
N ASN A 26 -4.68 0.37 -26.07
CA ASN A 26 -4.18 1.48 -26.88
C ASN A 26 -4.07 2.77 -26.05
N GLN A 27 -5.04 3.04 -25.17
CA GLN A 27 -4.96 4.17 -24.24
C GLN A 27 -3.76 4.05 -23.29
N MET A 28 -3.49 2.86 -22.76
CA MET A 28 -2.33 2.60 -21.91
C MET A 28 -1.01 2.82 -22.66
N GLU A 29 -0.91 2.34 -23.91
CA GLU A 29 0.27 2.54 -24.77
C GLU A 29 0.50 4.04 -25.07
N ASN A 30 -0.57 4.80 -25.29
CA ASN A 30 -0.50 6.26 -25.48
C ASN A 30 -0.02 6.98 -24.21
N LEU A 31 -0.61 6.67 -23.05
CA LEU A 31 -0.22 7.26 -21.77
C LEU A 31 1.26 6.97 -21.44
N GLN A 32 1.76 5.77 -21.75
CA GLN A 32 3.17 5.45 -21.62
C GLN A 32 4.07 6.29 -22.53
N GLY A 33 3.60 6.60 -23.75
CA GLY A 33 4.28 7.51 -24.67
C GLY A 33 4.34 8.94 -24.13
N GLU A 34 3.22 9.45 -23.63
CA GLU A 34 3.13 10.79 -23.02
C GLU A 34 4.03 10.91 -21.80
N LEU A 35 4.05 9.90 -20.93
CA LEU A 35 4.89 9.89 -19.73
C LEU A 35 6.38 9.98 -20.09
N LYS A 36 6.83 9.24 -21.13
CA LYS A 36 8.21 9.37 -21.64
C LYS A 36 8.53 10.76 -22.17
N GLN A 37 7.57 11.43 -22.81
CA GLN A 37 7.76 12.80 -23.30
C GLN A 37 7.90 13.79 -22.13
N VAL A 38 7.10 13.61 -21.09
CA VAL A 38 7.20 14.41 -19.85
C VAL A 38 8.57 14.21 -19.19
N ASP A 39 9.06 12.97 -19.07
CA ASP A 39 10.38 12.68 -18.51
C ASP A 39 11.52 13.35 -19.29
N MET A 40 11.44 13.33 -20.62
CA MET A 40 12.41 14.04 -21.48
C MET A 40 12.33 15.55 -21.29
N ALA A 41 11.12 16.11 -21.15
CA ALA A 41 10.93 17.54 -20.90
C ALA A 41 11.49 17.96 -19.54
N ILE A 42 11.25 17.16 -18.49
CA ILE A 42 11.84 17.36 -17.16
C ILE A 42 13.37 17.37 -17.25
N THR A 43 13.95 16.38 -17.93
CA THR A 43 15.41 16.30 -18.12
C THR A 43 15.97 17.52 -18.86
N THR A 44 15.24 18.00 -19.87
CA THR A 44 15.64 19.19 -20.64
C THR A 44 15.59 20.45 -19.77
N PHE A 45 14.49 20.66 -19.06
CA PHE A 45 14.34 21.81 -18.17
C PHE A 45 15.35 21.79 -17.03
N GLN A 46 15.69 20.63 -16.49
CA GLN A 46 16.79 20.49 -15.53
C GLN A 46 18.10 21.03 -16.11
N GLY A 47 18.50 20.56 -17.29
CA GLY A 47 19.74 21.01 -17.94
C GLY A 47 19.76 22.51 -18.27
N GLU A 48 18.61 23.10 -18.60
CA GLU A 48 18.49 24.55 -18.79
C GLU A 48 18.61 25.32 -17.46
N LEU A 49 17.97 24.82 -16.40
CA LEU A 49 18.02 25.45 -15.07
C LEU A 49 19.42 25.33 -14.45
N GLU A 50 20.15 24.26 -14.71
CA GLU A 50 21.56 24.11 -14.36
C GLU A 50 22.44 25.17 -15.04
N LYS A 51 22.26 25.36 -16.36
CA LYS A 51 23.00 26.37 -17.12
C LYS A 51 22.71 27.79 -16.62
N LEU A 52 21.47 28.05 -16.20
CA LEU A 52 21.04 29.37 -15.73
C LEU A 52 21.46 29.65 -14.29
N SER A 53 21.42 28.65 -13.40
CA SER A 53 21.72 28.82 -11.98
C SER A 53 23.19 28.65 -11.63
N GLY A 54 23.99 28.04 -12.52
CA GLY A 54 25.41 27.72 -12.25
C GLY A 54 25.59 26.61 -11.20
N ASN A 55 24.51 26.07 -10.66
CA ASN A 55 24.48 24.95 -9.73
C ASN A 55 23.94 23.73 -10.47
N LYS A 56 24.61 22.59 -10.30
CA LYS A 56 24.07 21.30 -10.75
C LYS A 56 22.81 21.00 -9.94
N LEU A 57 21.67 20.95 -10.60
CA LEU A 57 20.40 20.53 -10.01
C LEU A 57 20.37 19.02 -10.12
N GLU A 58 21.19 18.40 -9.28
CA GLU A 58 20.93 17.00 -8.95
C GLU A 58 19.62 17.01 -8.16
N ILE A 59 18.53 16.55 -8.77
CA ILE A 59 17.54 15.81 -7.99
C ILE A 59 18.31 14.58 -7.51
N GLN A 60 19.05 14.72 -6.41
CA GLN A 60 19.68 13.60 -5.75
C GLN A 60 18.53 12.74 -5.27
N GLN A 61 18.19 11.73 -6.07
CA GLN A 61 17.49 10.57 -5.56
C GLN A 61 18.23 10.17 -4.29
N PRO A 62 17.54 10.12 -3.13
CA PRO A 62 18.20 9.84 -1.87
C PRO A 62 19.01 8.55 -2.02
N ILE A 63 20.28 8.59 -1.58
CA ILE A 63 21.13 7.41 -1.65
C ILE A 63 20.73 6.50 -0.50
N ILE A 64 20.25 5.30 -0.83
CA ILE A 64 19.91 4.28 0.16
C ILE A 64 20.98 3.18 0.17
N LYS A 65 21.22 2.61 1.35
CA LYS A 65 22.05 1.43 1.55
C LYS A 65 21.22 0.17 1.31
N GLY A 66 21.91 -0.95 1.08
CA GLY A 66 21.25 -2.25 0.91
C GLY A 66 20.30 -2.65 2.03
N SER A 67 20.55 -2.21 3.26
CA SER A 67 19.69 -2.44 4.42
C SER A 67 18.36 -1.68 4.36
N GLU A 68 18.29 -0.59 3.59
CA GLU A 68 17.12 0.30 3.50
C GLU A 68 16.21 -0.05 2.31
N ILE A 69 16.63 -1.00 1.46
CA ILE A 69 15.84 -1.50 0.32
C ILE A 69 14.46 -2.02 0.78
N GLY A 70 14.38 -2.57 1.99
CA GLY A 70 13.15 -3.12 2.51
C GLY A 70 12.04 -2.10 2.67
N GLU A 71 12.33 -0.99 3.34
CA GLU A 71 11.37 0.12 3.51
C GLU A 71 11.03 0.76 2.16
N ALA A 72 12.04 0.98 1.32
CA ALA A 72 11.84 1.51 -0.02
C ALA A 72 10.96 0.58 -0.90
N ALA A 73 11.04 -0.74 -0.73
CA ALA A 73 10.21 -1.71 -1.44
C ALA A 73 8.73 -1.61 -1.07
N ILE A 74 8.42 -1.19 0.15
CA ILE A 74 7.05 -1.06 0.62
C ILE A 74 6.45 0.23 0.10
N GLU A 75 7.19 1.34 0.20
CA GLU A 75 6.78 2.61 -0.39
C GLU A 75 6.57 2.47 -1.91
N ALA A 76 7.47 1.75 -2.60
CA ALA A 76 7.31 1.40 -4.01
C ALA A 76 6.04 0.57 -4.26
N LEU A 77 5.77 -0.44 -3.44
CA LEU A 77 4.59 -1.30 -3.58
C LEU A 77 3.28 -0.52 -3.32
N GLU A 78 3.27 0.43 -2.38
CA GLU A 78 2.16 1.35 -2.13
C GLU A 78 1.88 2.24 -3.35
N ARG A 79 2.92 2.86 -3.91
CA ARG A 79 2.81 3.70 -5.12
C ARG A 79 2.31 2.95 -6.34
N LEU A 80 2.65 1.65 -6.43
CA LEU A 80 2.16 0.75 -7.48
C LEU A 80 0.73 0.24 -7.24
N GLY A 81 -0.02 0.85 -6.31
CA GLY A 81 -1.41 0.49 -6.02
C GLY A 81 -1.55 -0.70 -5.07
N GLY A 82 -0.51 -1.01 -4.30
CA GLY A 82 -0.52 -2.02 -3.25
C GLY A 82 -0.43 -3.47 -3.75
N SER A 83 -0.23 -3.71 -5.04
CA SER A 83 -0.05 -5.05 -5.61
C SER A 83 0.81 -4.99 -6.86
N ALA A 84 2.01 -5.59 -6.82
CA ALA A 84 2.96 -5.58 -7.93
C ALA A 84 3.92 -6.77 -7.90
N HIS A 85 4.59 -7.03 -9.02
CA HIS A 85 5.68 -7.98 -9.09
C HIS A 85 6.98 -7.38 -8.51
N TYR A 86 7.83 -8.17 -7.86
CA TYR A 86 9.06 -7.64 -7.23
C TYR A 86 10.00 -6.92 -8.19
N SER A 87 9.99 -7.28 -9.47
CA SER A 87 10.77 -6.58 -10.50
C SER A 87 10.23 -5.18 -10.77
N GLU A 88 8.91 -4.99 -10.72
CA GLU A 88 8.25 -3.69 -10.85
C GLU A 88 8.53 -2.85 -9.61
N VAL A 89 8.45 -3.46 -8.42
CA VAL A 89 8.83 -2.82 -7.15
C VAL A 89 10.29 -2.36 -7.21
N LYS A 90 11.22 -3.20 -7.68
CA LYS A 90 12.63 -2.81 -7.86
C LYS A 90 12.78 -1.62 -8.80
N GLN A 91 12.12 -1.64 -9.96
CA GLN A 91 12.18 -0.54 -10.92
C GLN A 91 11.65 0.75 -10.31
N GLU A 92 10.58 0.67 -9.54
CA GLU A 92 10.01 1.82 -8.85
C GLU A 92 10.96 2.36 -7.77
N ILE A 93 11.65 1.50 -7.01
CA ILE A 93 12.73 1.92 -6.10
C ILE A 93 13.83 2.65 -6.86
N GLU A 94 14.26 2.17 -8.02
CA GLU A 94 15.34 2.78 -8.81
C GLU A 94 14.95 4.11 -9.48
N LYS A 95 13.63 4.38 -9.61
CA LYS A 95 13.13 5.72 -9.99
C LYS A 95 13.18 6.71 -8.82
N MET A 96 13.15 6.23 -7.59
CA MET A 96 13.08 7.06 -6.38
C MET A 96 14.45 7.24 -5.72
N TYR A 97 15.30 6.22 -5.77
CA TYR A 97 16.51 6.11 -4.97
C TYR A 97 17.69 5.61 -5.79
N THR A 98 18.88 6.13 -5.45
CA THR A 98 20.13 5.54 -5.89
C THR A 98 20.60 4.51 -4.86
N ILE A 99 20.66 3.23 -5.24
CA ILE A 99 21.08 2.16 -4.32
C ILE A 99 22.61 2.00 -4.35
N SER A 100 23.24 2.28 -3.21
CA SER A 100 24.69 2.15 -3.02
C SER A 100 25.12 0.74 -2.62
N GLY A 101 26.29 0.30 -3.10
CA GLY A 101 26.99 -0.90 -2.59
C GLY A 101 26.41 -2.26 -2.99
N LEU A 102 25.47 -2.33 -3.94
CA LEU A 102 24.88 -3.59 -4.40
C LEU A 102 24.84 -3.71 -5.92
N ASN A 103 25.13 -4.92 -6.41
CA ASN A 103 24.91 -5.28 -7.81
C ASN A 103 23.43 -5.58 -8.10
N ASP A 104 23.07 -5.62 -9.38
CA ASP A 104 21.67 -5.73 -9.84
C ASP A 104 20.93 -6.98 -9.32
N LYS A 105 21.64 -8.11 -9.27
CA LYS A 105 21.13 -9.37 -8.74
C LYS A 105 20.85 -9.26 -7.24
N SER A 106 21.80 -8.72 -6.47
CA SER A 106 21.64 -8.53 -5.03
C SER A 106 20.53 -7.54 -4.67
N ARG A 107 20.29 -6.52 -5.49
CA ARG A 107 19.13 -5.61 -5.32
C ARG A 107 17.81 -6.37 -5.47
N SER A 108 17.70 -7.15 -6.53
CA SER A 108 16.51 -7.96 -6.84
C SER A 108 16.24 -8.99 -5.74
N ASP A 109 17.29 -9.68 -5.28
CA ASP A 109 17.22 -10.67 -4.20
C ASP A 109 16.84 -10.00 -2.86
N SER A 110 17.33 -8.79 -2.59
CA SER A 110 16.96 -8.03 -1.39
C SER A 110 15.48 -7.63 -1.37
N VAL A 111 14.96 -7.08 -2.47
CA VAL A 111 13.52 -6.74 -2.61
C VAL A 111 12.67 -8.00 -2.41
N TRP A 112 13.01 -9.09 -3.10
CA TRP A 112 12.32 -10.36 -2.96
C TRP A 112 12.36 -10.90 -1.53
N THR A 113 13.55 -10.96 -0.94
CA THR A 113 13.76 -11.52 0.40
C THR A 113 12.99 -10.73 1.45
N TYR A 114 12.98 -9.40 1.32
CA TYR A 114 12.30 -8.55 2.27
C TYR A 114 10.78 -8.69 2.15
N LEU A 115 10.21 -8.61 0.95
CA LEU A 115 8.76 -8.77 0.73
C LEU A 115 8.24 -10.15 1.16
N ASN A 116 9.04 -11.22 1.07
CA ASN A 116 8.62 -12.54 1.56
C ASN A 116 8.66 -12.68 3.10
N LYS A 117 9.41 -11.82 3.80
CA LYS A 117 9.59 -11.88 5.26
C LYS A 117 8.69 -10.92 6.03
N ARG A 118 7.98 -10.04 5.32
CA ARG A 118 7.08 -9.03 5.88
C ARG A 118 5.69 -9.62 6.14
N ASP A 119 5.16 -9.41 7.34
CA ASP A 119 3.86 -9.94 7.78
C ASP A 119 2.66 -9.20 7.14
N ASP A 120 2.87 -7.94 6.77
CA ASP A 120 1.91 -7.05 6.10
C ASP A 120 1.95 -7.18 4.56
N VAL A 121 2.67 -8.16 4.02
CA VAL A 121 2.72 -8.45 2.58
C VAL A 121 2.34 -9.90 2.32
N THR A 122 1.33 -10.13 1.48
CA THR A 122 0.98 -11.47 0.98
C THR A 122 1.63 -11.71 -0.38
N LYS A 123 2.26 -12.87 -0.50
CA LYS A 123 2.72 -13.39 -1.79
C LYS A 123 1.56 -14.00 -2.57
N LEU A 124 1.28 -13.44 -3.75
CA LEU A 124 0.20 -13.88 -4.62
C LEU A 124 0.62 -14.98 -5.62
N GLY A 125 1.91 -15.23 -5.82
CA GLY A 125 2.38 -16.24 -6.76
C GLY A 125 3.88 -16.15 -7.08
N ARG A 126 4.25 -16.42 -8.34
CA ARG A 126 5.64 -16.34 -8.85
C ARG A 126 6.12 -14.88 -8.89
N GLY A 127 6.40 -14.32 -7.71
CA GLY A 127 6.98 -12.99 -7.54
C GLY A 127 6.01 -11.82 -7.50
N ALA A 128 4.72 -12.09 -7.53
CA ALA A 128 3.70 -11.10 -7.24
C ALA A 128 3.49 -10.97 -5.73
N PHE A 129 3.44 -9.74 -5.25
CA PHE A 129 3.23 -9.37 -3.85
C PHE A 129 2.08 -8.39 -3.76
N LYS A 130 1.34 -8.45 -2.67
CA LYS A 130 0.25 -7.54 -2.35
C LYS A 130 0.37 -7.12 -0.91
N LEU A 131 0.27 -5.82 -0.65
CA LEU A 131 0.12 -5.33 0.70
C LEU A 131 -1.19 -5.87 1.27
N ASN A 132 -1.08 -6.55 2.40
CA ASN A 132 -2.22 -6.84 3.25
C ASN A 132 -2.65 -5.50 3.78
N THR A 133 -3.61 -4.88 3.09
CA THR A 133 -4.16 -3.57 3.40
C THR A 133 -4.37 -3.44 4.91
N THR A 134 -3.39 -2.85 5.60
CA THR A 134 -3.69 -1.97 6.71
C THR A 134 -4.43 -0.82 6.08
N ALA A 135 -5.66 -0.59 6.51
CA ALA A 135 -6.47 0.53 6.07
C ALA A 135 -5.61 1.78 5.88
N SER A 136 -5.83 2.50 4.78
CA SER A 136 -5.15 3.77 4.55
C SER A 136 -5.28 4.66 5.79
N ALA A 137 -4.31 5.55 6.04
CA ALA A 137 -4.40 6.49 7.15
C ALA A 137 -5.72 7.29 7.12
N ALA A 138 -6.30 7.49 5.93
CA ALA A 138 -7.62 8.08 5.74
C ALA A 138 -8.75 7.21 6.34
N GLU A 139 -8.78 5.90 6.05
CA GLU A 139 -9.78 4.97 6.60
C GLU A 139 -9.67 4.86 8.13
N LYS A 140 -8.45 4.87 8.68
CA LYS A 140 -8.25 4.86 10.15
C LYS A 140 -8.74 6.15 10.80
N LYS A 141 -8.48 7.29 10.17
CA LYS A 141 -8.98 8.61 10.61
C LYS A 141 -10.51 8.69 10.55
N ASP A 142 -11.13 8.09 9.54
CA ASP A 142 -12.59 8.04 9.43
C ASP A 142 -13.22 7.17 10.52
N VAL A 143 -12.59 6.03 10.88
CA VAL A 143 -13.02 5.24 12.04
C VAL A 143 -12.87 6.03 13.33
N CYS A 144 -11.72 6.66 13.60
CA CYS A 144 -11.56 7.50 14.80
C CYS A 144 -12.61 8.62 14.87
N ARG A 145 -12.86 9.31 13.75
CA ARG A 145 -13.89 10.36 13.67
C ARG A 145 -15.29 9.84 13.94
N LYS A 146 -15.65 8.66 13.40
CA LYS A 146 -16.95 8.02 13.63
C LYS A 146 -17.23 7.77 15.11
N TYR A 147 -16.18 7.46 15.89
CA TYR A 147 -16.28 7.20 17.33
C TYR A 147 -15.89 8.41 18.20
N GLY A 148 -15.67 9.60 17.63
CA GLY A 148 -15.32 10.81 18.38
C GLY A 148 -13.93 10.76 19.03
N LEU A 149 -13.03 9.91 18.52
CA LEU A 149 -11.66 9.74 19.00
C LEU A 149 -10.71 10.69 18.27
N ALA A 150 -9.57 10.99 18.91
CA ALA A 150 -8.52 11.77 18.29
C ALA A 150 -7.99 11.03 17.03
N PRO A 151 -7.74 11.74 15.93
CA PRO A 151 -7.24 11.13 14.72
C PRO A 151 -5.82 10.59 14.95
N VAL A 152 -5.56 9.39 14.45
CA VAL A 152 -4.22 8.81 14.45
C VAL A 152 -3.38 9.57 13.42
N GLU A 153 -2.26 10.17 13.84
CA GLU A 153 -1.34 10.84 12.92
C GLU A 153 -0.59 9.84 12.04
N ASP A 154 -0.36 8.63 12.56
CA ASP A 154 0.37 7.55 11.91
C ASP A 154 -0.51 6.44 11.28
N THR A 155 0.12 5.64 10.43
CA THR A 155 -0.46 4.42 9.83
C THR A 155 -0.64 3.28 10.83
N HIS A 156 -0.28 3.44 12.10
CA HIS A 156 -0.33 2.38 13.11
C HIS A 156 -1.41 2.65 14.16
N TRP A 157 -2.21 1.65 14.49
CA TRP A 157 -3.08 1.73 15.66
C TRP A 157 -2.22 1.74 16.92
N ASP A 158 -2.29 2.82 17.70
CA ASP A 158 -1.50 2.98 18.92
C ASP A 158 -2.31 2.69 20.19
N MET A 159 -1.60 2.59 21.31
CA MET A 159 -2.21 2.39 22.64
C MET A 159 -2.97 3.63 23.14
N GLY A 160 -2.66 4.82 22.63
CA GLY A 160 -3.35 6.05 23.00
C GLY A 160 -4.79 6.07 22.52
N VAL A 161 -5.02 5.65 21.28
CA VAL A 161 -6.34 5.48 20.68
C VAL A 161 -7.15 4.42 21.43
N LEU A 162 -6.52 3.31 21.84
CA LEU A 162 -7.19 2.27 22.63
C LEU A 162 -7.59 2.75 24.03
N HIS A 163 -6.73 3.51 24.71
CA HIS A 163 -7.08 4.10 26.00
C HIS A 163 -8.21 5.11 25.86
N GLN A 164 -8.15 5.98 24.86
CA GLN A 164 -9.22 6.94 24.60
C GLN A 164 -10.55 6.24 24.29
N ALA A 165 -10.52 5.18 23.49
CA ALA A 165 -11.70 4.37 23.19
C ALA A 165 -12.27 3.71 24.45
N HIS A 166 -11.42 3.18 25.33
CA HIS A 166 -11.85 2.58 26.59
C HIS A 166 -12.53 3.58 27.53
N GLU A 167 -11.99 4.79 27.63
CA GLU A 167 -12.50 5.83 28.52
C GLU A 167 -13.79 6.49 28.01
N ASN A 168 -13.94 6.61 26.69
CA ASN A 168 -14.99 7.44 26.10
C ASN A 168 -16.11 6.66 25.41
N LEU A 169 -15.94 5.37 25.14
CA LEU A 169 -16.96 4.56 24.46
C LEU A 169 -17.72 3.66 25.44
N SER A 170 -18.99 3.43 25.12
CA SER A 170 -19.77 2.37 25.75
C SER A 170 -19.14 1.00 25.46
N PRO A 171 -19.36 -0.04 26.29
CA PRO A 171 -18.84 -1.39 26.01
C PRO A 171 -19.24 -1.95 24.64
N GLU A 172 -20.44 -1.61 24.18
CA GLU A 172 -20.98 -2.03 22.88
C GLU A 172 -20.29 -1.31 21.71
N ASP A 173 -20.02 -0.01 21.85
CA ASP A 173 -19.33 0.76 20.82
C ASP A 173 -17.83 0.52 20.83
N LEU A 174 -17.23 0.23 22.00
CA LEU A 174 -15.87 -0.25 22.12
C LEU A 174 -15.69 -1.59 21.39
N LYS A 175 -16.65 -2.52 21.52
CA LYS A 175 -16.62 -3.79 20.78
C LYS A 175 -16.62 -3.55 19.26
N LYS A 176 -17.55 -2.74 18.76
CA LYS A 176 -17.64 -2.39 17.32
C LYS A 176 -16.38 -1.69 16.83
N PHE A 177 -15.81 -0.81 17.64
CA PHE A 177 -14.56 -0.12 17.34
C PHE A 177 -13.39 -1.11 17.22
N LEU A 178 -13.24 -2.04 18.17
CA LEU A 178 -12.21 -3.09 18.13
C LEU A 178 -12.40 -4.07 16.96
N ASP A 179 -13.64 -4.39 16.59
CA ASP A 179 -13.97 -5.18 15.39
C ASP A 179 -13.52 -4.44 14.12
N GLU A 180 -13.79 -3.14 14.01
CA GLU A 180 -13.33 -2.32 12.89
C GLU A 180 -11.81 -2.20 12.84
N MET A 181 -11.13 -1.98 13.98
CA MET A 181 -9.67 -2.03 14.06
C MET A 181 -9.11 -3.38 13.61
N SER A 182 -9.76 -4.47 14.00
CA SER A 182 -9.36 -5.83 13.64
C SER A 182 -9.48 -6.08 12.14
N ARG A 183 -10.61 -5.66 11.55
CA ARG A 183 -10.82 -5.68 10.10
C ARG A 183 -9.77 -4.85 9.36
N LEU A 184 -9.44 -3.66 9.88
CA LEU A 184 -8.56 -2.69 9.24
C LEU A 184 -7.07 -2.97 9.40
N SER A 185 -6.67 -3.87 10.30
CA SER A 185 -5.26 -4.17 10.55
C SER A 185 -4.89 -5.65 10.35
N GLY A 186 -5.89 -6.51 10.12
CA GLY A 186 -5.70 -7.95 10.04
C GLY A 186 -5.27 -8.61 11.36
N LYS A 187 -5.22 -7.86 12.46
CA LYS A 187 -4.88 -8.36 13.80
C LYS A 187 -6.15 -8.48 14.65
N ASP A 188 -6.24 -9.50 15.47
CA ASP A 188 -7.35 -9.63 16.44
C ASP A 188 -7.13 -8.66 17.61
N TRP A 189 -7.65 -7.44 17.48
CA TRP A 189 -7.53 -6.41 18.51
C TRP A 189 -8.42 -6.69 19.72
N ILE A 190 -9.46 -7.50 19.57
CA ILE A 190 -10.30 -7.91 20.70
C ILE A 190 -9.51 -8.82 21.63
N ASP A 191 -8.84 -9.85 21.09
CA ASP A 191 -8.00 -10.74 21.88
C ASP A 191 -6.79 -10.01 22.48
N TYR A 192 -6.15 -9.12 21.69
CA TYR A 192 -5.05 -8.29 22.17
C TYR A 192 -5.47 -7.37 23.33
N TYR A 193 -6.62 -6.69 23.20
CA TYR A 193 -7.15 -5.82 24.23
C TYR A 193 -7.53 -6.58 25.51
N ARG A 194 -8.16 -7.77 25.38
CA ARG A 194 -8.42 -8.66 26.54
C ARG A 194 -7.14 -9.07 27.25
N LYS A 195 -6.07 -9.38 26.52
CA LYS A 195 -4.76 -9.73 27.11
C LYS A 195 -4.14 -8.57 27.90
N ILE A 196 -4.29 -7.34 27.41
CA ILE A 196 -3.83 -6.14 28.14
C ILE A 196 -4.60 -5.98 29.44
N LEU A 197 -5.94 -6.05 29.39
CA LEU A 197 -6.78 -5.93 30.59
C LEU A 197 -6.51 -7.05 31.61
N THR A 198 -6.31 -8.28 31.14
CA THR A 198 -6.01 -9.43 32.02
C THR A 198 -4.57 -9.45 32.54
N GLY A 199 -3.63 -8.78 31.85
CA GLY A 199 -2.26 -8.57 32.30
C GLY A 199 -2.10 -7.45 33.36
N ALA A 200 -3.04 -6.50 33.40
CA ALA A 200 -3.04 -5.37 34.33
C ALA A 200 -3.72 -5.64 35.71
N LYS A 201 -4.08 -6.90 36.01
CA LYS A 201 -4.91 -7.37 37.16
C LYS A 201 -5.09 -6.41 38.36
N LYS A 202 -6.31 -5.89 38.55
CA LYS A 202 -7.19 -6.24 39.71
C LYS A 202 -8.58 -5.57 39.80
N ASP A 203 -8.94 -4.59 38.96
CA ASP A 203 -10.18 -3.79 39.21
C ASP A 203 -11.24 -3.78 38.08
N THR A 204 -11.25 -4.78 37.19
CA THR A 204 -12.31 -4.89 36.17
C THR A 204 -13.01 -6.24 36.25
N GLU A 205 -13.70 -6.47 37.36
CA GLU A 205 -14.88 -7.34 37.32
C GLU A 205 -15.91 -6.71 36.37
N ASN A 206 -16.39 -7.50 35.41
CA ASN A 206 -17.50 -7.21 34.48
C ASN A 206 -17.22 -6.33 33.25
N ILE A 207 -16.35 -6.76 32.36
CA ILE A 207 -16.58 -6.55 30.91
C ILE A 207 -16.77 -7.92 30.26
N ASN A 208 -17.98 -8.46 30.38
CA ASN A 208 -18.43 -9.59 29.56
C ASN A 208 -18.90 -9.04 28.21
N PHE A 209 -18.24 -9.48 27.14
CA PHE A 209 -18.58 -9.18 25.75
C PHE A 209 -19.54 -10.21 25.13
#